data_AF-A0A4Y9YGM6-F1
#
_entry.id   AF-A0A4Y9YGM6-F1
#
_cell.length_a   1.000
_cell.length_b   1.000
_cell.length_c   1.000
_cell.angle_alpha   90.00
_cell.angle_beta   90.00
_cell.angle_gamma   90.00
#
_symmetry.space_group_name_H-M   'P 1'
#
loop_
_entity.id
_entity.type
_entity.pdbx_description
1 polymer ?
#
loop_
_entity_poly.entity_id
_entity_poly.type
_entity_poly.pdbx_seq_one_letter_code
_entity_poly.pdbx_strand_id
1 'polypeptide(L)'
;MIYVMWDDRPEAQNRADSPPGARELSPWVDWRPNPDAPLLSILVMARGGHKFSVVKDDRDPSNQEDVKQLLDDLSSCYLLHSDLRASNIIRAPRDTEECQLQKRVHRWNIIDLVWTTIDDPEPNDAKYAVIWEFQRGNWDSRHFAAQCLK
;
A
#
# COMPACT_ATOMS: atom_id res chain seq x y z
N MET A 1 9.48 14.79 -16.53
CA MET A 1 9.00 13.49 -17.03
C MET A 1 7.71 13.20 -16.27
N ILE A 2 6.56 13.35 -16.92
CA ILE A 2 5.24 13.12 -16.30
C ILE A 2 4.95 11.64 -16.48
N TYR A 3 4.82 10.89 -15.39
CA TYR A 3 4.32 9.53 -15.45
C TYR A 3 2.80 9.59 -15.63
N VAL A 4 2.33 9.18 -16.80
CA VAL A 4 0.92 8.85 -17.01
C VAL A 4 0.74 7.47 -16.39
N MET A 5 0.01 7.39 -15.28
CA MET A 5 -0.34 6.10 -14.69
C MET A 5 -1.44 5.47 -15.54
N TRP A 6 -1.03 4.63 -16.49
CA TRP A 6 -1.96 3.73 -17.16
C TRP A 6 -2.34 2.62 -16.18
N ASP A 7 -3.64 2.28 -16.16
CA ASP A 7 -4.18 1.20 -15.36
C ASP A 7 -3.92 -0.13 -16.08
N ASP A 8 -2.77 -0.75 -15.82
CA ASP A 8 -2.35 -2.03 -16.43
C ASP A 8 -3.02 -3.24 -15.76
N ARG A 9 -4.23 -3.09 -15.19
CA ARG A 9 -4.97 -4.22 -14.59
C ARG A 9 -5.22 -5.31 -15.64
N PRO A 10 -4.84 -6.58 -15.37
CA PRO A 10 -5.39 -7.69 -16.13
C PRO A 10 -6.91 -7.74 -15.86
N GLU A 11 -7.70 -7.77 -16.93
CA GLU A 11 -9.18 -7.74 -16.92
C GLU A 11 -9.84 -8.83 -16.03
N ALA A 12 -9.06 -9.81 -15.58
CA ALA A 12 -9.52 -11.02 -14.89
C ALA A 12 -10.06 -10.83 -13.46
N GLN A 13 -10.02 -9.63 -12.88
CA GLN A 13 -10.46 -9.39 -11.49
C GLN A 13 -11.87 -8.78 -11.35
N ASN A 14 -12.52 -8.37 -12.44
CA ASN A 14 -13.89 -7.87 -12.38
C ASN A 14 -14.88 -9.02 -12.60
N ARG A 15 -15.48 -9.53 -11.52
CA ARG A 15 -16.73 -10.29 -11.66
C ARG A 15 -17.80 -9.33 -12.19
N ALA A 16 -18.52 -9.72 -13.24
CA ALA A 16 -19.52 -8.87 -13.90
C ALA A 16 -20.63 -8.35 -12.95
N ASP A 17 -20.79 -8.97 -11.78
CA ASP A 17 -21.84 -8.68 -10.81
C ASP A 17 -21.33 -7.96 -9.54
N SER A 18 -20.06 -7.56 -9.49
CA SER A 18 -19.53 -6.81 -8.34
C SER A 18 -20.05 -5.36 -8.35
N PRO A 19 -20.45 -4.79 -7.19
CA PRO A 19 -20.77 -3.38 -7.10
C PRO A 19 -19.58 -2.51 -7.53
N PRO A 20 -19.82 -1.32 -8.12
CA PRO A 20 -18.74 -0.44 -8.59
C PRO A 20 -17.82 -0.06 -7.43
N GLY A 21 -16.52 -0.25 -7.62
CA GLY A 21 -15.50 0.09 -6.64
C GLY A 21 -15.21 1.60 -6.59
N ALA A 22 -14.32 1.98 -5.68
CA ALA A 22 -13.94 3.38 -5.45
C ALA A 22 -13.40 4.08 -6.71
N ARG A 23 -12.82 3.33 -7.64
CA ARG A 23 -12.40 3.87 -8.94
C ARG A 23 -13.61 4.15 -9.82
N GLU A 24 -14.52 3.20 -9.98
CA GLU A 24 -15.68 3.30 -10.87
C GLU A 24 -16.66 4.39 -10.39
N LEU A 25 -16.67 4.69 -9.10
CA LEU A 25 -17.43 5.79 -8.49
C LEU A 25 -16.70 7.13 -8.49
N SER A 26 -15.43 7.16 -8.88
CA SER A 26 -14.61 8.36 -8.85
C SER A 26 -14.95 9.27 -10.04
N PRO A 27 -15.19 10.58 -9.85
CA PRO A 27 -15.36 11.52 -10.96
C PRO A 27 -14.11 11.61 -11.84
N TRP A 28 -12.98 11.07 -11.36
CA TRP A 28 -11.72 10.98 -12.08
C TRP A 28 -11.67 9.84 -13.10
N VAL A 29 -12.58 8.85 -13.04
CA VAL A 29 -12.57 7.70 -13.97
C VAL A 29 -12.86 8.12 -15.41
N ASP A 30 -13.75 9.11 -15.56
CA ASP A 30 -14.13 9.69 -16.85
C ASP A 30 -13.30 10.92 -17.22
N TRP A 31 -12.34 11.31 -16.37
CA TRP A 31 -11.47 12.43 -16.67
C TRP A 31 -10.68 12.13 -17.95
N ARG A 32 -10.60 13.13 -18.83
CA ARG A 32 -9.80 13.09 -20.06
C ARG A 32 -8.91 14.32 -20.09
N PRO A 33 -7.65 14.21 -20.57
CA PRO A 33 -6.78 15.35 -20.74
C PRO A 33 -7.41 16.39 -21.66
N ASN A 34 -7.51 17.63 -21.20
CA ASN A 34 -7.82 18.78 -22.05
C ASN A 34 -6.51 19.50 -22.40
N PRO A 35 -6.07 19.51 -23.67
CA PRO A 35 -4.83 20.18 -24.06
C PRO A 35 -4.87 21.70 -23.86
N ASP A 36 -6.05 22.30 -23.91
CA ASP A 36 -6.25 23.75 -23.73
C ASP A 36 -6.43 24.14 -22.25
N ALA A 37 -6.64 23.14 -21.37
CA ALA A 37 -6.75 23.30 -19.93
C ALA A 37 -6.09 22.11 -19.21
N PRO A 38 -4.75 21.99 -19.25
CA PRO A 38 -4.06 20.85 -18.66
C PRO A 38 -4.28 20.83 -17.15
N LEU A 39 -4.76 19.69 -16.64
CA LEU A 39 -4.91 19.50 -15.20
C LEU A 39 -3.65 18.84 -14.64
N LEU A 40 -3.10 19.45 -13.59
CA LEU A 40 -2.01 18.88 -12.80
C LEU A 40 -2.56 18.53 -11.41
N SER A 41 -2.52 17.24 -11.06
CA SER A 41 -2.76 16.79 -9.68
C SER A 41 -1.42 16.73 -8.96
N ILE A 42 -1.35 17.35 -7.77
CA ILE A 42 -0.15 17.37 -6.94
C ILE A 42 -0.51 16.75 -5.59
N LEU A 43 0.17 15.66 -5.25
CA LEU A 43 0.13 15.08 -3.91
C LEU A 43 1.34 15.55 -3.12
N VAL A 44 1.10 16.36 -2.07
CA VAL A 44 2.14 16.80 -1.14
C VAL A 44 2.13 15.88 0.07
N MET A 45 3.26 15.24 0.37
CA MET A 45 3.43 14.33 1.50
C MET A 45 4.63 14.75 2.35
N ALA A 46 4.67 14.30 3.60
CA ALA A 46 5.86 14.40 4.42
C ALA A 46 7.04 13.68 3.74
N ARG A 47 8.23 14.27 3.82
CA ARG A 47 9.44 13.68 3.24
C ARG A 47 9.89 12.48 4.08
N GLY A 48 9.67 11.27 3.56
CA GLY A 48 10.25 10.06 4.15
C GLY A 48 11.77 9.98 3.99
N GLY A 49 12.38 9.06 4.73
CA GLY A 49 13.81 8.77 4.66
C GLY A 49 14.17 7.77 3.57
N HIS A 50 15.14 6.89 3.83
CA HIS A 50 15.59 5.90 2.85
C HIS A 50 14.56 4.79 2.65
N LYS A 51 14.63 4.12 1.49
CA LYS A 51 13.82 2.93 1.19
C LYS A 51 14.35 1.73 1.97
N PHE A 52 13.47 0.83 2.37
CA PHE A 52 13.83 -0.42 3.01
C PHE A 52 14.80 -1.21 2.13
N SER A 53 15.90 -1.69 2.69
CA SER A 53 16.89 -2.48 1.95
C SER A 53 17.37 -3.69 2.75
N VAL A 54 17.15 -4.88 2.18
CA VAL A 54 17.59 -6.15 2.78
C VAL A 54 19.12 -6.24 2.85
N VAL A 55 19.85 -5.54 1.97
CA VAL A 55 21.32 -5.56 1.93
C VAL A 55 21.96 -4.65 3.00
N LYS A 56 21.23 -3.65 3.52
CA LYS A 56 21.76 -2.62 4.44
C LYS A 56 21.37 -2.82 5.90
N ASP A 57 21.09 -4.06 6.30
CA ASP A 57 20.76 -4.42 7.69
C ASP A 57 19.35 -3.95 8.16
N ASP A 58 18.51 -3.38 7.28
CA ASP A 58 17.11 -3.05 7.62
C ASP A 58 16.27 -4.32 7.88
N ARG A 59 16.83 -5.51 7.62
CA ARG A 59 16.23 -6.81 7.93
C ARG A 59 16.52 -7.28 9.36
N ASP A 60 17.05 -6.44 10.24
CA ASP A 60 17.13 -6.81 11.65
C ASP A 60 15.73 -7.17 12.19
N PRO A 61 15.64 -8.06 13.20
CA PRO A 61 14.35 -8.53 13.70
C PRO A 61 13.40 -7.41 14.13
N SER A 62 13.93 -6.30 14.66
CA SER A 62 13.10 -5.20 15.14
C SER A 62 12.44 -4.44 13.98
N ASN A 63 13.18 -4.20 12.89
CA ASN A 63 12.65 -3.51 11.73
C ASN A 63 11.64 -4.39 10.98
N GLN A 64 11.89 -5.70 10.87
CA GLN A 64 10.92 -6.63 10.31
C GLN A 64 9.62 -6.65 11.11
N GLU A 65 9.73 -6.64 12.44
CA GLU A 65 8.58 -6.64 13.32
C GLU A 65 7.78 -5.33 13.22
N ASP A 66 8.45 -4.18 13.07
CA ASP A 66 7.77 -2.89 12.85
C ASP A 66 6.98 -2.87 11.52
N VAL A 67 7.55 -3.39 10.44
CA VAL A 67 6.84 -3.51 9.15
C VAL A 67 5.66 -4.48 9.25
N LYS A 68 5.86 -5.61 9.94
CA LYS A 68 4.81 -6.60 10.20
C LYS A 68 3.62 -5.98 10.94
N GLN A 69 3.88 -5.11 11.91
CA GLN A 69 2.84 -4.40 12.66
C GLN A 69 2.11 -3.35 11.82
N LEU A 70 2.81 -2.65 10.92
CA LEU A 70 2.16 -1.76 9.94
C LEU A 70 1.23 -2.53 9.01
N LEU A 71 1.63 -3.74 8.58
CA LEU A 71 0.77 -4.60 7.78
C LEU A 71 -0.45 -5.04 8.59
N ASP A 72 -0.29 -5.38 9.87
CA ASP A 72 -1.43 -5.71 10.74
C ASP A 72 -2.39 -4.51 10.88
N ASP A 73 -1.85 -3.29 11.00
CA ASP A 73 -2.66 -2.06 11.03
C ASP A 73 -3.47 -1.89 9.74
N LEU A 74 -2.85 -2.07 8.56
CA LEU A 74 -3.56 -2.04 7.29
C LEU A 74 -4.65 -3.13 7.24
N SER A 75 -4.33 -4.35 7.66
CA SER A 75 -5.29 -5.45 7.71
C SER A 75 -6.47 -5.14 8.64
N SER A 76 -6.22 -4.51 9.79
CA SER A 76 -7.27 -4.10 10.75
C SER A 76 -8.22 -3.05 10.19
N CYS A 77 -7.77 -2.29 9.18
CA CYS A 77 -8.59 -1.38 8.40
C CYS A 77 -9.20 -2.02 7.15
N TYR A 78 -9.10 -3.35 6.99
CA TYR A 78 -9.53 -4.10 5.81
C TYR A 78 -8.88 -3.57 4.51
N LEU A 79 -7.62 -3.13 4.62
CA LEU A 79 -6.78 -2.70 3.50
C LEU A 79 -5.78 -3.81 3.15
N LEU A 80 -5.76 -4.18 1.86
CA LEU A 80 -4.77 -5.10 1.28
C LEU A 80 -3.87 -4.34 0.30
N HIS A 81 -2.61 -4.15 0.66
CA HIS A 81 -1.62 -3.53 -0.23
C HIS A 81 -1.12 -4.53 -1.29
N SER A 82 -1.66 -4.49 -2.51
CA SER A 82 -1.37 -5.50 -3.53
C SER A 82 0.00 -5.34 -4.22
N ASP A 83 0.62 -4.16 -4.16
CA ASP A 83 1.98 -3.90 -4.68
C ASP A 83 3.02 -3.76 -3.54
N LEU A 84 3.03 -4.72 -2.60
CA LEU A 84 3.99 -4.68 -1.50
C LEU A 84 5.40 -5.04 -2.01
N ARG A 85 6.30 -4.05 -2.01
CA ARG A 85 7.71 -4.16 -2.41
C ARG A 85 8.58 -3.28 -1.53
N ALA A 86 9.86 -3.61 -1.40
CA ALA A 86 10.77 -2.86 -0.53
C ALA A 86 10.91 -1.37 -0.90
N SER A 87 10.74 -1.01 -2.19
CA SER A 87 10.76 0.39 -2.62
C SER A 87 9.54 1.19 -2.15
N ASN A 88 8.46 0.53 -1.76
CA ASN A 88 7.22 1.11 -1.24
C ASN A 88 7.23 1.16 0.31
N ILE A 89 8.33 0.74 0.94
CA ILE A 89 8.54 0.84 2.39
C ILE A 89 9.64 1.87 2.60
N ILE A 90 9.30 2.96 3.28
CA ILE A 90 10.20 4.11 3.46
C ILE A 90 10.39 4.39 4.94
N ARG A 91 11.57 4.85 5.32
CA ARG A 91 11.83 5.24 6.69
C ARG A 91 10.90 6.38 7.09
N ALA A 92 10.22 6.22 8.22
CA ALA A 92 9.34 7.23 8.76
C ALA A 92 10.15 8.50 9.14
N PRO A 93 9.59 9.70 8.93
CA PRO A 93 10.15 10.94 9.45
C PRO A 93 10.41 10.91 10.97
N ARG A 94 11.26 11.82 11.46
CA ARG A 94 11.58 11.87 12.91
C ARG A 94 10.43 12.41 13.76
N ASP A 95 9.54 13.16 13.13
CA ASP A 95 8.34 13.79 13.67
C ASP A 95 7.08 12.95 13.40
N THR A 96 7.24 11.66 13.06
CA THR A 96 6.11 10.74 12.91
C THR A 96 5.31 10.65 14.22
N GLU A 97 4.01 10.90 14.11
CA GLU A 97 3.07 10.81 15.21
C GLU A 97 2.70 9.35 15.51
N GLU A 98 2.10 9.14 16.68
CA GLU A 98 1.64 7.84 17.12
C GLU A 98 0.45 7.35 16.27
N CYS A 99 0.54 6.11 15.78
CA CYS A 99 -0.57 5.41 15.16
C CYS A 99 -1.71 5.24 16.17
N GLN A 100 -2.89 5.75 15.83
CA GLN A 100 -4.05 5.75 16.73
C GLN A 100 -4.62 4.36 16.97
N LEU A 101 -4.38 3.39 16.06
CA LEU A 101 -4.88 2.02 16.15
C LEU A 101 -4.06 1.21 17.15
N GLN A 102 -2.75 1.13 16.95
CA GLN A 102 -1.85 0.31 17.76
C GLN A 102 -1.08 1.07 18.85
N LYS A 103 -1.36 2.37 19.02
CA LYS A 103 -0.76 3.25 20.05
C LYS A 103 0.77 3.16 20.07
N ARG A 104 1.37 3.32 18.88
CA ARG A 104 2.82 3.24 18.67
C ARG A 104 3.31 4.15 17.55
N VAL A 105 4.57 4.55 17.63
CA VAL A 105 5.25 5.29 16.57
C VAL A 105 6.03 4.31 15.71
N HIS A 106 5.60 4.12 14.46
CA HIS A 106 6.30 3.26 13.52
C HIS A 106 7.57 3.93 13.00
N ARG A 107 8.61 3.12 12.78
CA ARG A 107 9.89 3.56 12.23
C ARG A 107 9.88 3.51 10.70
N TRP A 108 8.94 2.78 10.12
CA TRP A 108 8.71 2.66 8.69
C TRP A 108 7.31 3.16 8.31
N ASN A 109 7.13 3.51 7.04
CA ASN A 109 5.85 3.84 6.43
C ASN A 109 5.69 2.99 5.16
N ILE A 110 4.45 2.60 4.86
CA ILE A 110 4.06 2.00 3.59
C ILE A 110 3.46 3.10 2.71
N ILE A 111 3.93 3.22 1.47
CA ILE A 111 3.46 4.21 0.48
C ILE A 111 2.99 3.51 -0.79
N ASP A 112 2.46 4.29 -1.74
CA ASP A 112 2.01 3.81 -3.06
C ASP A 112 0.78 2.89 -2.97
N LEU A 113 -0.28 3.42 -2.35
CA LEU A 113 -1.55 2.73 -2.12
C LEU A 113 -2.42 2.59 -3.37
N VAL A 114 -1.89 2.87 -4.57
CA VAL A 114 -2.65 2.86 -5.83
C VAL A 114 -3.26 1.49 -6.11
N TRP A 115 -2.56 0.43 -5.70
CA TRP A 115 -2.98 -0.97 -5.87
C TRP A 115 -3.51 -1.58 -4.57
N THR A 116 -4.30 -0.81 -3.82
CA THR A 116 -4.91 -1.27 -2.57
C THR A 116 -6.34 -1.74 -2.80
N THR A 117 -6.67 -2.92 -2.29
CA THR A 117 -8.07 -3.35 -2.16
C THR A 117 -8.58 -2.92 -0.79
N ILE A 118 -9.75 -2.30 -0.77
CA ILE A 118 -10.45 -1.90 0.46
C ILE A 118 -11.71 -2.75 0.55
N ASP A 119 -11.92 -3.39 1.68
CA ASP A 119 -13.13 -4.14 1.98
C ASP A 119 -13.85 -3.54 3.20
N ASP A 120 -15.13 -3.87 3.35
CA ASP A 120 -15.89 -3.54 4.55
C ASP A 120 -15.75 -4.63 5.63
N PRO A 121 -15.77 -4.25 6.93
CA PRO A 121 -15.84 -5.19 8.03
C PRO A 121 -17.03 -6.15 7.90
N GLU A 122 -16.79 -7.44 8.13
CA GLU A 122 -17.83 -8.46 8.21
C GLU A 122 -18.04 -8.93 9.67
N PRO A 123 -19.25 -9.39 10.04
CA PRO A 123 -19.59 -9.73 11.43
C PRO A 123 -18.73 -10.81 12.10
N ASN A 124 -17.89 -11.52 11.35
CA ASN A 124 -17.08 -12.64 11.82
C ASN A 124 -15.57 -12.45 11.58
N ASP A 125 -15.12 -11.29 11.12
CA ASP A 125 -13.72 -10.99 10.81
C ASP A 125 -13.00 -11.99 9.88
N ALA A 126 -13.74 -12.82 9.14
CA ALA A 126 -13.14 -13.78 8.21
C ALA A 126 -12.31 -13.07 7.13
N LYS A 127 -12.78 -11.90 6.67
CA LYS A 127 -12.04 -11.05 5.73
C LYS A 127 -10.75 -10.49 6.32
N TYR A 128 -10.77 -10.07 7.58
CA TYR A 128 -9.56 -9.60 8.27
C TYR A 128 -8.51 -10.71 8.26
N ALA A 129 -8.88 -11.93 8.63
CA ALA A 129 -7.96 -13.07 8.65
C ALA A 129 -7.37 -13.34 7.26
N VAL A 130 -8.19 -13.31 6.21
CA VAL A 130 -7.74 -13.52 4.82
C VAL A 130 -6.77 -12.40 4.38
N ILE A 131 -7.13 -11.13 4.60
CA ILE A 131 -6.27 -9.98 4.25
C ILE A 131 -4.95 -10.06 5.00
N TRP A 132 -5.01 -10.35 6.30
CA TRP A 132 -3.85 -10.52 7.16
C TRP A 132 -2.92 -11.63 6.64
N GLU A 133 -3.46 -12.80 6.32
CA GLU A 133 -2.71 -13.92 5.75
C GLU A 133 -2.04 -13.56 4.42
N PHE A 134 -2.75 -12.87 3.52
CA PHE A 134 -2.18 -12.43 2.24
C PHE A 134 -1.07 -11.41 2.42
N GLN A 135 -1.24 -10.42 3.29
CA GLN A 135 -0.20 -9.41 3.54
C GLN A 135 1.06 -10.02 4.16
N ARG A 136 0.89 -10.87 5.17
CA ARG A 136 2.02 -11.57 5.81
C ARG A 136 2.70 -12.54 4.84
N GLY A 137 1.91 -13.29 4.08
CA GLY A 137 2.41 -14.22 3.06
C GLY A 137 3.23 -13.51 1.97
N ASN A 138 2.77 -12.35 1.50
CA ASN A 138 3.50 -11.54 0.52
C ASN A 138 4.83 -11.01 1.09
N TRP A 139 4.83 -10.51 2.32
CA TRP A 139 6.03 -10.04 3.01
C TRP A 139 7.07 -11.16 3.19
N ASP A 140 6.64 -12.33 3.66
CA ASP A 140 7.53 -13.47 3.89
C ASP A 140 7.87 -14.24 2.58
N SER A 141 7.33 -13.82 1.44
CA SER A 141 7.53 -14.49 0.16
C SER A 141 8.98 -14.39 -0.34
N ARG A 142 9.41 -15.43 -1.08
CA ARG A 142 10.69 -15.41 -1.80
C ARG A 142 10.73 -14.31 -2.85
N HIS A 143 9.58 -13.92 -3.40
CA HIS A 143 9.47 -12.86 -4.38
C HIS A 143 9.87 -11.51 -3.77
N PHE A 144 9.30 -11.18 -2.60
CA PHE A 144 9.68 -9.98 -1.85
C PHE A 144 11.18 -9.99 -1.53
N ALA A 145 11.70 -11.11 -1.02
CA ALA A 145 13.13 -11.24 -0.74
C ALA A 145 14.02 -11.02 -1.99
N ALA A 146 13.61 -11.52 -3.16
CA ALA A 146 14.36 -11.38 -4.41
C ALA A 146 14.32 -9.95 -4.97
N GLN A 147 13.22 -9.21 -4.80
CA GLN A 147 13.14 -7.80 -5.19
C GLN A 147 14.13 -6.92 -4.43
N CYS A 148 14.50 -7.32 -3.22
CA CYS A 148 15.40 -6.55 -2.36
C CYS A 148 16.90 -6.73 -2.69
N LEU A 149 17.23 -7.64 -3.61
CA LEU A 149 18.60 -7.94 -4.04
C LEU A 149 18.99 -7.24 -5.35
N LYS A 150 18.06 -6.53 -5.99
CA LYS A 150 18.26 -5.74 -7.20
C LYS A 150 18.49 -4.27 -6.85
#